data_AF-A0A820HZR7-F1
#
_entry.id   AF-A0A820HZR7-F1
#
_cell.length_a   1.000
_cell.length_b   1.000
_cell.length_c   1.000
_cell.angle_alpha   90.00
_cell.angle_beta   90.00
_cell.angle_gamma   90.00
#
_symmetry.space_group_name_H-M   'P 1'
#
loop_
_entity.id
_entity.type
_entity.pdbx_description
1 polymer ?
#
loop_
_entity_poly.entity_id
_entity_poly.type
_entity_poly.pdbx_seq_one_letter_code
_entity_poly.pdbx_strand_id
1 'polypeptide(L)'
;MKNMYVIPLLYRISSMHDHISITRLNHALQSVITKHNILRTALYIDDTNGHITQHCLDAKIILDGHIKSYGLTILNIHNDNHRHMAEMVKEILNKADLFDLSKGRVIRCHILRHYHQSQDCISYENDDLLSENDHILISIHHAMFDGASTSIFLHDLSLAYQSDDSLSMDENTLNYIDHSVHEHVMDMSLSREFWHSQLERYNIECSLSLPVDRQRSSTNQQRSGLASIAEIIFDNELCTSFL
;
A
#
# COMPACT_ATOMS: atom_id res chain seq x y z
N MET A 1 6.10 16.16 -11.71
CA MET A 1 5.97 15.20 -10.60
C MET A 1 4.71 14.39 -10.84
N LYS A 2 4.84 13.08 -11.07
CA LYS A 2 3.68 12.18 -10.96
C LYS A 2 3.42 12.05 -9.47
N ASN A 3 2.39 12.71 -8.95
CA ASN A 3 1.95 12.47 -7.57
C ASN A 3 1.43 11.05 -7.52
N MET A 4 2.25 10.12 -7.03
CA MET A 4 1.79 8.77 -6.74
C MET A 4 0.86 8.82 -5.53
N TYR A 5 -0.26 8.12 -5.64
CA TYR A 5 -1.29 8.05 -4.60
C TYR A 5 -0.81 7.05 -3.54
N VAL A 6 0.06 7.51 -2.64
CA VAL A 6 0.79 6.68 -1.67
C VAL A 6 0.37 7.02 -0.25
N ILE A 7 0.26 6.00 0.60
CA ILE A 7 0.21 6.12 2.06
C ILE A 7 1.60 5.78 2.62
N PRO A 8 2.41 6.78 3.01
CA PRO A 8 3.71 6.54 3.63
C PRO A 8 3.57 6.41 5.16
N LEU A 9 4.11 5.33 5.71
CA LEU A 9 4.22 5.09 7.15
C LEU A 9 5.70 5.07 7.52
N LEU A 10 6.15 6.07 8.28
CA LEU A 10 7.55 6.21 8.70
C LEU A 10 7.67 6.00 10.22
N TYR A 11 8.48 5.03 10.62
CA TYR A 11 8.74 4.68 12.01
C TYR A 11 10.21 4.86 12.33
N ARG A 12 10.53 5.54 13.43
CA ARG A 12 11.89 5.63 13.97
C ARG A 12 12.07 4.59 15.08
N ILE A 13 13.20 3.88 15.07
CA ILE A 13 13.54 2.95 16.15
C ILE A 13 14.01 3.75 17.37
N SER A 14 13.39 3.51 18.52
CA SER A 14 13.53 4.35 19.72
C SER A 14 14.23 3.70 20.91
N SER A 15 14.66 2.42 20.82
CA SER A 15 15.18 1.68 21.99
C SER A 15 16.69 1.48 21.91
N MET A 16 17.36 1.74 23.04
CA MET A 16 18.77 1.40 23.29
C MET A 16 18.98 -0.09 23.65
N HIS A 17 17.90 -0.82 23.95
CA HIS A 17 17.97 -2.19 24.50
C HIS A 17 17.17 -3.24 23.71
N ASP A 18 16.26 -2.81 22.83
CA ASP A 18 15.50 -3.69 21.95
C ASP A 18 15.94 -3.49 20.51
N HIS A 19 16.50 -4.55 19.92
CA HIS A 19 16.85 -4.58 18.51
C HIS A 19 15.72 -5.21 17.70
N ILE A 20 15.43 -4.62 16.53
CA ILE A 20 14.50 -5.22 15.57
C ILE A 20 15.31 -6.05 14.57
N SER A 21 14.99 -7.34 14.44
CA SER A 21 15.56 -8.20 13.41
C SER A 21 14.93 -7.89 12.06
N ILE A 22 15.76 -7.60 11.06
CA ILE A 22 15.36 -7.36 9.67
C ILE A 22 14.75 -8.63 9.09
N THR A 23 15.35 -9.79 9.36
CA THR A 23 14.87 -11.08 8.89
C THR A 23 13.46 -11.36 9.42
N ARG A 24 13.25 -11.20 10.72
CA ARG A 24 11.92 -11.38 11.33
C ARG A 24 10.92 -10.34 10.82
N LEU A 25 11.34 -9.09 10.62
CA LEU A 25 10.48 -8.06 10.03
C LEU A 25 10.07 -8.42 8.59
N ASN A 26 10.99 -8.96 7.79
CA ASN A 26 10.71 -9.41 6.44
C ASN A 26 9.71 -10.58 6.43
N HIS A 27 9.90 -11.58 7.31
CA HIS A 27 8.95 -12.69 7.46
C HIS A 27 7.57 -12.20 7.90
N ALA A 28 7.52 -11.29 8.88
CA ALA A 28 6.28 -10.70 9.36
C ALA A 28 5.54 -9.96 8.24
N LEU A 29 6.25 -9.15 7.44
CA LEU A 29 5.69 -8.47 6.27
C LEU A 29 5.14 -9.46 5.23
N GLN A 30 5.89 -10.52 4.92
CA GLN A 30 5.45 -11.57 4.00
C GLN A 30 4.19 -12.28 4.52
N SER A 31 4.11 -12.53 5.83
CA SER A 31 2.94 -13.12 6.45
C SER A 31 1.71 -12.21 6.36
N VAL A 32 1.87 -10.91 6.58
CA VAL A 32 0.76 -9.94 6.46
C VAL A 32 0.28 -9.84 5.01
N ILE A 33 1.20 -9.78 4.04
CA ILE A 33 0.86 -9.74 2.61
C ILE A 33 0.17 -11.04 2.16
N THR A 34 0.58 -12.17 2.72
CA THR A 34 -0.05 -13.47 2.46
C THR A 34 -1.49 -13.50 2.99
N LYS A 35 -1.68 -13.06 4.24
CA LYS A 35 -2.97 -13.01 4.92
C LYS A 35 -3.96 -12.08 4.23
N HIS A 36 -3.52 -10.89 3.79
CA HIS A 36 -4.38 -9.87 3.21
C HIS A 36 -4.24 -9.82 1.69
N ASN A 37 -5.17 -10.48 0.99
CA ASN A 37 -5.13 -10.61 -0.48
C ASN A 37 -4.96 -9.26 -1.21
N ILE A 38 -5.57 -8.20 -0.68
CA ILE A 38 -5.53 -6.85 -1.26
C ILE A 38 -4.10 -6.30 -1.42
N LEU A 39 -3.16 -6.72 -0.55
CA LEU A 39 -1.75 -6.32 -0.61
C LEU A 39 -0.94 -7.05 -1.69
N ARG A 40 -1.58 -8.02 -2.38
CA ARG A 40 -1.06 -8.77 -3.52
C ARG A 40 -2.03 -8.79 -4.71
N THR A 41 -3.03 -7.91 -4.72
CA THR A 41 -3.99 -7.78 -5.81
C THR A 41 -3.42 -6.90 -6.92
N ALA A 42 -3.38 -7.46 -8.13
CA ALA A 42 -3.05 -6.72 -9.34
C ALA A 42 -4.27 -5.98 -9.88
N LEU A 43 -4.05 -4.75 -10.37
CA LEU A 43 -5.01 -3.98 -11.17
C LEU A 43 -4.45 -3.75 -12.57
N TYR A 44 -5.17 -4.21 -13.58
CA TYR A 44 -4.84 -3.94 -14.97
C TYR A 44 -6.11 -3.72 -15.79
N ILE A 45 -5.95 -3.04 -16.92
CA ILE A 45 -7.02 -2.87 -17.89
C ILE A 45 -6.96 -4.10 -18.80
N ASP A 46 -8.07 -4.80 -18.95
CA ASP A 46 -8.20 -5.87 -19.93
C ASP A 46 -8.36 -5.26 -21.32
N ASP A 47 -7.38 -5.56 -22.20
CA ASP A 47 -7.30 -5.00 -23.55
C ASP A 47 -8.49 -5.41 -24.45
N THR A 48 -9.24 -6.46 -24.08
CA THR A 48 -10.36 -6.98 -24.88
C THR A 48 -11.66 -6.22 -24.66
N ASN A 49 -11.89 -5.71 -23.45
CA ASN A 49 -13.15 -5.06 -23.04
C ASN A 49 -12.95 -3.64 -22.46
N GLY A 50 -11.70 -3.24 -22.17
CA GLY A 50 -11.38 -1.95 -21.56
C GLY A 50 -11.69 -1.85 -20.07
N HIS A 51 -11.99 -2.98 -19.41
CA HIS A 51 -12.40 -3.05 -18.02
C HIS A 51 -11.21 -3.16 -17.07
N ILE A 52 -11.35 -2.56 -15.88
CA ILE A 52 -10.34 -2.69 -14.84
C ILE A 52 -10.62 -4.01 -14.13
N THR A 53 -9.67 -4.93 -14.23
CA THR A 53 -9.75 -6.24 -13.58
C THR A 53 -8.88 -6.26 -12.33
N GLN A 54 -9.42 -6.85 -11.26
CA GLN A 54 -8.68 -7.15 -10.04
C GLN A 54 -8.28 -8.62 -10.06
N HIS A 55 -7.01 -8.93 -9.91
CA HIS A 55 -6.52 -10.30 -9.86
C HIS A 55 -5.66 -10.53 -8.62
N CYS A 56 -6.15 -11.36 -7.69
CA CYS A 56 -5.44 -11.71 -6.46
C CYS A 56 -4.35 -12.76 -6.76
N LEU A 57 -3.09 -12.36 -6.73
CA LEU A 57 -1.96 -13.26 -7.02
C LEU A 57 -1.81 -14.32 -5.92
N ASP A 58 -1.64 -15.61 -6.27
CA ASP A 58 -1.43 -16.69 -5.29
C ASP A 58 -0.25 -16.38 -4.34
N ALA A 59 -0.45 -16.63 -3.04
CA ALA A 59 0.57 -16.46 -2.01
C ALA A 59 1.83 -17.31 -2.26
N LYS A 60 1.71 -18.46 -2.96
CA LYS A 60 2.86 -19.29 -3.34
C LYS A 60 3.89 -18.54 -4.18
N ILE A 61 3.46 -17.56 -4.98
CA ILE A 61 4.37 -16.75 -5.80
C ILE A 61 5.29 -15.86 -4.93
N ILE A 62 4.87 -15.57 -3.69
CA ILE A 62 5.68 -14.87 -2.67
C ILE A 62 6.70 -15.84 -2.05
N LEU A 63 6.27 -17.07 -1.75
CA LEU A 63 7.07 -18.11 -1.08
C LEU A 63 8.16 -18.70 -1.99
N ASP A 64 7.91 -18.85 -3.28
CA ASP A 64 8.86 -19.44 -4.23
C ASP A 64 9.96 -18.47 -4.70
N GLY A 65 10.05 -17.28 -4.10
CA GLY A 65 11.09 -16.29 -4.41
C GLY A 65 11.02 -15.67 -5.82
N HIS A 66 10.03 -16.07 -6.62
CA HIS A 66 9.80 -15.51 -7.97
C HIS A 66 9.37 -14.05 -7.92
N ILE A 67 8.73 -13.62 -6.83
CA ILE A 67 8.53 -12.20 -6.52
C ILE A 67 9.64 -11.73 -5.57
N LYS A 68 10.82 -11.41 -6.11
CA LYS A 68 11.84 -10.57 -5.43
C LYS A 68 11.33 -9.16 -5.04
N SER A 69 10.03 -8.89 -5.15
CA SER A 69 9.46 -7.56 -5.26
C SER A 69 8.51 -7.13 -4.13
N TYR A 70 8.34 -7.91 -3.07
CA TYR A 70 7.79 -7.39 -1.81
C TYR A 70 8.88 -6.87 -0.85
N GLY A 71 10.15 -7.20 -1.16
CA GLY A 71 11.18 -6.22 -1.49
C GLY A 71 11.53 -5.21 -0.40
N LEU A 72 11.68 -5.68 0.83
CA LEU A 72 12.42 -4.96 1.84
C LEU A 72 13.77 -4.54 1.25
N THR A 73 14.03 -3.23 1.23
CA THR A 73 15.26 -2.65 0.68
C THR A 73 15.98 -1.89 1.77
N ILE A 74 17.26 -2.19 1.99
CA ILE A 74 18.09 -1.46 2.96
C ILE A 74 18.83 -0.34 2.22
N LEU A 75 18.73 0.88 2.74
CA LEU A 75 19.40 2.08 2.24
C LEU A 75 20.24 2.67 3.38
N ASN A 76 21.54 2.86 3.12
CA ASN A 76 22.46 3.40 4.12
C ASN A 76 22.47 4.93 4.11
N ILE A 77 22.22 5.52 5.26
CA ILE A 77 22.23 6.97 5.50
C ILE A 77 23.56 7.38 6.12
N HIS A 78 24.19 8.38 5.52
CA HIS A 78 25.48 8.91 5.94
C HIS A 78 25.36 10.22 6.73
N ASN A 79 24.19 10.85 6.75
CA ASN A 79 23.96 12.16 7.39
C ASN A 79 22.60 12.16 8.12
N ASP A 80 22.63 12.31 9.44
CA ASP A 80 21.46 12.29 10.33
C ASP A 80 20.76 13.66 10.44
N ASN A 81 20.74 14.43 9.35
CA ASN A 81 20.00 15.68 9.32
C ASN A 81 18.57 15.40 8.83
N HIS A 82 17.58 15.82 9.63
CA HIS A 82 16.15 15.73 9.29
C HIS A 82 15.81 16.20 7.86
N ARG A 83 16.50 17.22 7.34
CA ARG A 83 16.29 17.69 5.97
C ARG A 83 16.70 16.65 4.93
N HIS A 84 17.86 16.02 5.10
CA HIS A 84 18.33 14.97 4.21
C HIS A 84 17.44 13.73 4.28
N MET A 85 16.93 13.41 5.48
CA MET A 85 15.97 12.31 5.63
C MET A 85 14.67 12.61 4.86
N ALA A 86 14.11 13.81 5.01
CA ALA A 86 12.91 14.21 4.29
C ALA A 86 13.11 14.21 2.76
N GLU A 87 14.27 14.67 2.27
CA GLU A 87 14.64 14.63 0.86
C GLU A 87 14.74 13.19 0.34
N MET A 88 15.39 12.30 1.08
CA MET A 88 15.52 10.88 0.71
C MET A 88 14.16 10.16 0.70
N VAL A 89 13.31 10.35 1.73
CA VAL A 89 11.93 9.81 1.73
C VAL A 89 11.17 10.32 0.52
N LYS A 90 11.28 11.62 0.22
CA LYS A 90 10.64 12.20 -0.96
C LYS A 90 11.17 11.58 -2.26
N GLU A 91 12.47 11.34 -2.38
CA GLU A 91 13.04 10.66 -3.55
C GLU A 91 12.51 9.24 -3.71
N ILE A 92 12.47 8.46 -2.63
CA ILE A 92 11.91 7.10 -2.61
C ILE A 92 10.45 7.12 -3.08
N LEU A 93 9.63 8.01 -2.51
CA LEU A 93 8.20 8.10 -2.82
C LEU A 93 7.91 8.59 -4.25
N ASN A 94 8.88 9.24 -4.91
CA ASN A 94 8.76 9.71 -6.29
C ASN A 94 9.37 8.73 -7.32
N LYS A 95 9.92 7.59 -6.89
CA LYS A 95 10.44 6.58 -7.81
C LYS A 95 9.31 5.97 -8.63
N ALA A 96 9.49 5.95 -9.95
CA ALA A 96 8.48 5.46 -10.89
C ALA A 96 8.19 3.96 -10.75
N ASP A 97 9.12 3.19 -10.18
CA ASP A 97 9.06 1.75 -9.96
C ASP A 97 8.69 1.36 -8.52
N LEU A 98 8.32 2.33 -7.68
CA LEU A 98 7.91 2.07 -6.31
C LEU A 98 6.73 1.09 -6.28
N PHE A 99 5.77 1.24 -7.19
CA PHE A 99 4.65 0.31 -7.37
C PHE A 99 4.49 -0.12 -8.83
N ASP A 100 3.96 -1.34 -9.02
CA ASP A 100 3.49 -1.85 -10.30
C ASP A 100 2.16 -2.56 -10.06
N LEU A 101 1.06 -1.82 -10.20
CA LEU A 101 -0.29 -2.31 -9.93
C LEU A 101 -0.64 -3.48 -10.84
N SER A 102 -0.17 -3.49 -12.10
CA SER A 102 -0.44 -4.59 -13.04
C SER A 102 0.15 -5.93 -12.59
N LYS A 103 1.12 -5.90 -11.66
CA LYS A 103 1.80 -7.07 -11.10
C LYS A 103 1.54 -7.26 -9.61
N GLY A 104 0.54 -6.58 -9.04
CA GLY A 104 0.20 -6.68 -7.62
C GLY A 104 1.29 -6.19 -6.67
N ARG A 105 2.22 -5.34 -7.15
CA ARG A 105 3.29 -4.75 -6.33
C ARG A 105 2.81 -3.43 -5.75
N VAL A 106 2.03 -3.53 -4.67
CA VAL A 106 1.29 -2.40 -4.09
C VAL A 106 1.80 -1.97 -2.72
N ILE A 107 2.80 -2.68 -2.17
CA ILE A 107 3.45 -2.37 -0.90
C ILE A 107 4.97 -2.50 -1.04
N ARG A 108 5.72 -1.60 -0.38
CA ARG A 108 7.18 -1.61 -0.28
C ARG A 108 7.64 -1.26 1.12
N CYS A 109 8.69 -1.91 1.59
CA CYS A 109 9.37 -1.56 2.83
C CYS A 109 10.80 -1.11 2.52
N HIS A 110 11.19 0.04 3.04
CA HIS A 110 12.57 0.53 3.02
C HIS A 110 13.08 0.65 4.44
N ILE A 111 14.22 0.05 4.70
CA ILE A 111 15.00 0.27 5.91
C ILE A 111 16.01 1.36 5.60
N LEU A 112 16.03 2.37 6.44
CA LEU A 112 16.86 3.54 6.35
C LEU A 112 17.87 3.45 7.50
N ARG A 113 19.01 2.83 7.21
CA ARG A 113 19.99 2.42 8.21
C ARG A 113 21.06 3.48 8.38
N HIS A 114 21.31 3.91 9.60
CA HIS A 114 22.38 4.85 9.92
C HIS A 114 23.71 4.11 10.07
N TYR A 115 24.77 4.66 9.48
CA TYR A 115 26.10 4.05 9.62
C TYR A 115 26.63 4.23 11.04
N HIS A 116 26.92 3.13 11.74
CA HIS A 116 27.65 3.15 13.01
C HIS A 116 29.14 3.29 12.76
N GLN A 117 29.72 4.46 13.04
CA GLN A 117 31.16 4.57 13.26
C GLN A 117 31.49 4.01 14.65
N SER A 118 31.54 2.69 14.80
CA SER A 118 32.26 2.10 15.93
C SER A 118 33.74 2.06 15.58
N GLN A 119 34.52 2.92 16.25
CA GLN A 119 35.96 3.01 16.07
C GLN A 119 36.73 1.81 16.67
N ASP A 120 36.01 0.92 17.36
CA ASP A 120 36.49 -0.36 17.86
C ASP A 120 35.37 -1.38 17.65
N CYS A 121 35.52 -2.28 16.68
CA CYS A 121 35.04 -3.69 16.70
C CYS A 121 35.04 -4.25 15.28
N ILE A 122 35.94 -5.19 15.03
CA ILE A 122 35.70 -6.26 14.06
C ILE A 122 34.65 -7.16 14.69
N SER A 123 33.39 -7.06 14.27
CA SER A 123 32.44 -8.17 14.42
C SER A 123 31.39 -8.14 13.32
N TYR A 124 31.49 -9.11 12.42
CA TYR A 124 30.51 -9.45 11.38
C TYR A 124 29.23 -10.09 11.96
N GLU A 125 28.90 -9.84 13.23
CA GLU A 125 28.02 -10.74 13.97
C GLU A 125 26.54 -10.36 14.00
N ASN A 126 26.11 -9.14 13.61
CA ASN A 126 24.67 -8.81 13.59
C ASN A 126 24.27 -7.72 12.56
N ASP A 127 24.49 -7.97 11.25
CA ASP A 127 23.91 -7.12 10.18
C ASP A 127 22.37 -7.19 10.11
N ASP A 128 21.78 -8.17 10.82
CA ASP A 128 20.33 -8.36 10.87
C ASP A 128 19.61 -7.41 11.84
N LEU A 129 20.32 -6.72 12.73
CA LEU A 129 19.68 -5.93 13.78
C LEU A 129 19.58 -4.44 13.40
N LEU A 130 18.41 -3.86 13.64
CA LEU A 130 18.19 -2.41 13.62
C LEU A 130 18.52 -1.82 14.98
N SER A 131 19.03 -0.60 14.95
CA SER A 131 19.46 0.16 16.12
C SER A 131 18.70 1.47 16.24
N GLU A 132 18.92 2.18 17.35
CA GLU A 132 18.46 3.55 17.50
C GLU A 132 18.88 4.43 16.30
N ASN A 133 17.97 5.31 15.90
CA ASN A 133 18.05 6.19 14.72
C ASN A 133 17.84 5.51 13.36
N ASP A 134 17.78 4.18 13.28
CA ASP A 134 17.27 3.55 12.06
C ASP A 134 15.78 3.89 11.88
N HIS A 135 15.36 3.94 10.61
CA HIS A 135 13.95 4.16 10.27
C HIS A 135 13.42 3.05 9.37
N ILE A 136 12.13 2.77 9.51
CA ILE A 136 11.37 1.87 8.65
C ILE A 136 10.34 2.73 7.90
N LEU A 137 10.42 2.74 6.58
CA LEU A 137 9.45 3.38 5.69
C LEU A 137 8.64 2.31 4.96
N ILE A 138 7.37 2.18 5.31
CA ILE A 138 6.41 1.34 4.60
C ILE A 138 5.59 2.23 3.68
N SER A 139 5.59 1.94 2.39
CA SER A 139 4.85 2.68 1.37
C SER A 139 3.80 1.74 0.80
N ILE A 140 2.53 2.15 0.85
CA ILE A 140 1.41 1.37 0.32
C ILE A 140 0.66 2.21 -0.71
N HIS A 141 0.29 1.62 -1.84
CA HIS A 141 -0.54 2.29 -2.82
C HIS A 141 -1.95 2.46 -2.27
N HIS A 142 -2.45 3.70 -2.23
CA HIS A 142 -3.69 4.06 -1.55
C HIS A 142 -4.95 3.45 -2.21
N ALA A 143 -4.87 2.98 -3.46
CA ALA A 143 -5.96 2.19 -4.05
C ALA A 143 -6.24 0.86 -3.29
N MET A 144 -5.29 0.39 -2.47
CA MET A 144 -5.36 -0.89 -1.74
C MET A 144 -5.47 -0.71 -0.22
N PHE A 145 -5.51 0.52 0.27
CA PHE A 145 -5.27 0.81 1.67
C PHE A 145 -5.87 2.16 2.08
N ASP A 146 -6.37 2.23 3.31
CA ASP A 146 -6.97 3.43 3.87
C ASP A 146 -6.51 3.69 5.32
N GLY A 147 -7.05 4.75 5.93
CA GLY A 147 -6.71 5.11 7.31
C GLY A 147 -7.10 4.04 8.33
N ALA A 148 -8.23 3.34 8.13
CA ALA A 148 -8.68 2.28 9.02
C ALA A 148 -7.79 1.03 8.92
N SER A 149 -7.34 0.70 7.71
CA SER A 149 -6.45 -0.43 7.41
C SER A 149 -5.10 -0.30 8.11
N THR A 150 -4.66 0.92 8.43
CA THR A 150 -3.38 1.18 9.12
C THR A 150 -3.31 0.46 10.47
N SER A 151 -4.37 0.48 11.28
CA SER A 151 -4.36 -0.16 12.60
C SER A 151 -4.35 -1.68 12.50
N ILE A 152 -5.12 -2.24 11.56
CA ILE A 152 -5.17 -3.69 11.28
C ILE A 152 -3.80 -4.18 10.82
N PHE A 153 -3.18 -3.48 9.86
CA PHE A 153 -1.86 -3.81 9.33
C PHE A 153 -0.79 -3.82 10.43
N LEU A 154 -0.74 -2.80 11.28
CA LEU A 154 0.26 -2.72 12.36
C LEU A 154 0.03 -3.78 13.44
N HIS A 155 -1.23 -4.08 13.75
CA HIS A 155 -1.56 -5.16 14.67
C HIS A 155 -1.07 -6.51 14.16
N ASP A 156 -1.41 -6.85 12.93
CA ASP A 156 -1.02 -8.12 12.30
C ASP A 156 0.50 -8.21 12.09
N LEU A 157 1.15 -7.11 11.71
CA LEU A 157 2.60 -7.04 11.60
C LEU A 157 3.29 -7.29 12.95
N SER A 158 2.77 -6.70 14.02
CA SER A 158 3.28 -6.91 15.38
C SER A 158 3.10 -8.36 15.84
N LEU A 159 1.92 -8.95 15.60
CA LEU A 159 1.65 -10.35 15.92
C LEU A 159 2.60 -11.29 15.17
N ALA A 160 2.70 -11.14 13.84
CA ALA A 160 3.56 -11.98 13.00
C ALA A 160 5.04 -11.83 13.40
N TYR A 161 5.47 -10.61 13.74
CA TYR A 161 6.82 -10.37 14.20
C TYR A 161 7.09 -11.06 15.54
N GLN A 162 6.16 -10.97 16.50
CA GLN A 162 6.33 -11.56 17.83
C GLN A 162 6.33 -13.10 17.81
N SER A 163 5.45 -13.71 17.02
CA SER A 163 5.40 -15.17 16.87
C SER A 163 6.56 -15.73 16.06
N ASP A 164 7.14 -14.92 15.16
CA ASP A 164 8.07 -15.40 14.11
C ASP A 164 7.49 -16.57 13.31
N ASP A 165 6.17 -16.51 13.11
CA ASP A 165 5.39 -17.55 12.44
C ASP A 165 4.35 -16.89 11.53
N SER A 166 3.87 -17.66 10.56
CA SER A 166 2.75 -17.28 9.70
C SER A 166 1.50 -17.01 10.53
N LEU A 167 0.82 -15.91 10.20
CA LEU A 167 -0.48 -15.59 10.76
C LEU A 167 -1.48 -16.67 10.33
N SER A 168 -2.26 -17.17 11.28
CA SER A 168 -3.36 -18.09 11.01
C SER A 168 -4.30 -17.46 9.97
N MET A 169 -4.53 -18.20 8.89
CA MET A 169 -5.54 -17.88 7.89
C MET A 169 -6.76 -18.73 8.19
N ASP A 170 -7.83 -18.10 8.67
CA ASP A 170 -9.15 -18.75 8.68
C ASP A 170 -9.69 -18.68 7.26
N GLU A 171 -9.97 -19.82 6.64
CA GLU A 171 -10.52 -19.93 5.28
C GLU A 171 -11.86 -19.20 5.14
N ASN A 172 -12.56 -18.95 6.26
CA ASN A 172 -13.80 -18.17 6.30
C ASN A 172 -13.57 -16.66 6.43
N THR A 173 -12.31 -16.20 6.49
CA THR A 173 -12.01 -14.76 6.57
C THR A 173 -12.39 -14.09 5.27
N LEU A 174 -13.30 -13.13 5.36
CA LEU A 174 -13.69 -12.30 4.23
C LEU A 174 -12.53 -11.43 3.77
N ASN A 175 -12.27 -11.43 2.47
CA ASN A 175 -11.28 -10.58 1.82
C ASN A 175 -11.95 -9.36 1.17
N TYR A 176 -11.15 -8.34 0.86
CA TYR A 176 -11.66 -7.15 0.19
C TYR A 176 -12.30 -7.44 -1.18
N ILE A 177 -11.83 -8.50 -1.88
CA ILE A 177 -12.43 -8.91 -3.15
C ILE A 177 -13.86 -9.42 -2.96
N ASP A 178 -14.14 -10.14 -1.86
CA ASP A 178 -15.49 -10.61 -1.52
C ASP A 178 -16.42 -9.42 -1.24
N HIS A 179 -15.93 -8.42 -0.51
CA HIS A 179 -16.64 -7.16 -0.31
C HIS A 179 -16.93 -6.44 -1.65
N SER A 180 -15.94 -6.39 -2.55
CA SER A 180 -16.09 -5.72 -3.85
C SER A 180 -17.16 -6.39 -4.73
N VAL A 181 -17.23 -7.72 -4.70
CA VAL A 181 -18.27 -8.50 -5.39
C VAL A 181 -19.63 -8.25 -4.77
N HIS A 182 -19.71 -8.28 -3.44
CA HIS A 182 -20.95 -7.99 -2.72
C HIS A 182 -21.47 -6.59 -3.07
N GLU A 183 -20.59 -5.57 -3.05
CA GLU A 183 -20.94 -4.21 -3.43
C GLU A 183 -21.45 -4.10 -4.86
N HIS A 184 -20.87 -4.86 -5.79
CA HIS A 184 -21.31 -4.88 -7.19
C HIS A 184 -22.75 -5.41 -7.38
N VAL A 185 -23.17 -6.37 -6.55
CA VAL A 185 -24.52 -6.97 -6.64
C VAL A 185 -25.56 -6.28 -5.76
N MET A 186 -25.16 -5.31 -4.92
CA MET A 186 -26.09 -4.56 -4.08
C MET A 186 -27.06 -3.72 -4.93
N ASP A 187 -28.35 -3.77 -4.60
CA ASP A 187 -29.34 -2.88 -5.20
C ASP A 187 -29.18 -1.45 -4.67
N MET A 188 -28.58 -0.60 -5.50
CA MET A 188 -28.35 0.82 -5.21
C MET A 188 -29.42 1.75 -5.81
N SER A 189 -30.56 1.22 -6.27
CA SER A 189 -31.59 2.00 -6.96
C SER A 189 -32.15 3.14 -6.10
N LEU A 190 -32.52 2.85 -4.84
CA LEU A 190 -33.03 3.86 -3.91
C LEU A 190 -31.99 4.94 -3.60
N SER A 191 -30.73 4.55 -3.37
CA SER A 191 -29.64 5.50 -3.14
C SER A 191 -29.39 6.39 -4.36
N ARG A 192 -29.48 5.83 -5.57
CA ARG A 192 -29.34 6.57 -6.83
C ARG A 192 -30.46 7.59 -7.00
N GLU A 193 -31.71 7.19 -6.77
CA GLU A 193 -32.87 8.09 -6.83
C GLU A 193 -32.74 9.22 -5.81
N PHE A 194 -32.35 8.89 -4.57
CA PHE A 194 -32.12 9.88 -3.52
C PHE A 194 -31.06 10.91 -3.94
N TRP A 195 -29.87 10.46 -4.35
CA TRP A 195 -28.78 11.37 -4.74
C TRP A 195 -29.11 12.18 -5.99
N HIS A 196 -29.83 11.61 -6.95
CA HIS A 196 -30.33 12.35 -8.11
C HIS A 196 -31.25 13.49 -7.68
N SER A 197 -32.18 13.24 -6.76
CA SER A 197 -33.07 14.28 -6.23
C SER A 197 -32.31 15.33 -5.41
N GLN A 198 -31.41 14.92 -4.52
CA GLN A 198 -30.64 15.85 -3.68
C GLN A 198 -29.74 16.78 -4.51
N LEU A 199 -29.20 16.28 -5.62
CA LEU A 199 -28.25 17.00 -6.47
C LEU A 199 -28.89 17.59 -7.73
N GLU A 200 -30.22 17.52 -7.91
CA GLU A 200 -30.93 17.98 -9.12
C GLU A 200 -30.61 19.43 -9.48
N ARG A 201 -30.47 20.29 -8.45
CA ARG A 201 -30.18 21.73 -8.63
C ARG A 201 -28.70 22.06 -8.61
N TYR A 202 -27.82 21.07 -8.43
CA TYR A 202 -26.39 21.30 -8.41
C TYR A 202 -25.87 21.52 -9.83
N ASN A 203 -25.44 22.75 -10.12
CA ASN A 203 -24.79 23.04 -11.38
C ASN A 203 -23.30 22.68 -11.31
N ILE A 204 -22.92 21.61 -12.01
CA ILE A 204 -21.52 21.14 -12.07
C ILE A 204 -20.56 22.15 -12.71
N GLU A 205 -21.08 23.09 -13.51
CA GLU A 205 -20.31 24.19 -14.10
C GLU A 205 -20.07 25.33 -13.09
N CYS A 206 -20.92 25.44 -12.06
CA CYS A 206 -20.77 26.38 -10.96
C CYS A 206 -20.14 25.70 -9.74
N SER A 207 -18.97 25.08 -9.93
CA SER A 207 -18.17 24.54 -8.83
C SER A 207 -17.87 25.62 -7.79
N LEU A 208 -17.79 25.22 -6.52
CA LEU A 208 -17.30 26.09 -5.44
C LEU A 208 -15.92 26.63 -5.84
N SER A 209 -15.84 27.95 -6.02
CA SER A 209 -14.59 28.63 -6.31
C SER A 209 -13.88 28.90 -5.00
N LEU A 210 -12.82 28.15 -4.73
CA LEU A 210 -11.87 28.48 -3.69
C LEU A 210 -10.83 29.47 -4.25
N PRO A 211 -10.28 30.39 -3.45
CA PRO A 211 -9.19 31.25 -3.88
C PRO A 211 -8.02 30.38 -4.36
N VAL A 212 -7.59 30.57 -5.62
CA VAL A 212 -6.46 29.84 -6.20
C VAL A 212 -5.40 30.84 -6.66
N ASP A 213 -4.13 30.53 -6.37
CA ASP A 213 -3.01 31.37 -6.80
C ASP A 213 -2.77 31.32 -8.33
N ARG A 214 -3.26 30.26 -8.98
CA ARG A 214 -3.15 30.06 -10.44
C ARG A 214 -4.44 29.46 -10.97
N GLN A 215 -5.03 30.10 -11.99
CA GLN A 215 -6.17 29.53 -12.69
C GLN A 215 -5.74 28.27 -13.45
N ARG A 216 -6.60 27.26 -13.43
CA ARG A 216 -6.39 26.02 -14.18
C ARG A 216 -6.47 26.34 -15.68
N SER A 217 -5.42 26.02 -16.45
CA SER A 217 -5.44 26.24 -17.90
C SER A 217 -6.48 25.32 -18.56
N SER A 218 -7.32 25.88 -19.43
CA SER A 218 -8.42 25.19 -20.12
C SER A 218 -7.97 24.01 -20.99
N THR A 219 -6.69 23.96 -21.38
CA THR A 219 -6.09 22.85 -22.14
C THR A 219 -5.84 21.60 -21.30
N ASN A 220 -5.94 21.70 -19.97
CA ASN A 220 -5.76 20.59 -19.04
C ASN A 220 -6.97 20.53 -18.09
N GLN A 221 -8.17 20.42 -18.66
CA GLN A 221 -9.38 19.94 -17.98
C GLN A 221 -9.27 18.47 -17.54
N GLN A 222 -8.07 17.94 -17.28
CA GLN A 222 -7.93 16.84 -16.35
C GLN A 222 -8.35 17.38 -14.99
N ARG A 223 -9.65 17.30 -14.69
CA ARG A 223 -10.15 17.13 -13.33
C ARG A 223 -9.20 16.14 -12.64
N SER A 224 -8.96 16.33 -11.36
CA SER A 224 -8.28 15.30 -10.55
C SER A 224 -9.10 14.00 -10.42
N GLY A 225 -10.21 13.89 -11.15
CA GLY A 225 -10.83 12.64 -11.57
C GLY A 225 -11.40 12.80 -12.97
N LEU A 226 -10.80 12.14 -13.95
CA LEU A 226 -11.58 11.61 -15.07
C LEU A 226 -12.41 10.49 -14.46
N ALA A 227 -13.73 10.68 -14.35
CA ALA A 227 -14.60 9.57 -14.03
C ALA A 227 -14.73 8.73 -15.30
N SER A 228 -13.91 7.68 -15.38
CA SER A 228 -14.15 6.57 -16.31
C SER A 228 -15.13 5.65 -15.61
N ILE A 229 -16.22 5.27 -16.27
CA ILE A 229 -16.97 4.10 -15.82
C ILE A 229 -16.12 2.91 -16.27
N ALA A 230 -15.50 2.25 -15.30
CA ALA A 230 -14.89 0.95 -15.52
C ALA A 230 -15.87 -0.10 -15.01
N GLU A 231 -16.27 -1.04 -15.86
CA GLU A 231 -16.85 -2.28 -15.39
C GLU A 231 -15.72 -3.06 -14.68
N ILE A 232 -16.04 -3.68 -13.55
CA ILE A 232 -15.09 -4.51 -12.79
C ILE A 232 -15.61 -5.93 -12.88
N ILE A 233 -14.80 -6.85 -13.40
CA ILE A 233 -15.11 -8.27 -13.50
C ILE A 233 -14.33 -9.01 -12.42
N PHE A 234 -14.98 -9.95 -11.74
CA PHE A 234 -14.36 -10.79 -10.72
C PHE A 234 -14.29 -12.25 -11.19
N ASP A 235 -13.31 -13.01 -10.69
CA ASP A 235 -13.12 -14.43 -11.03
C ASP A 235 -14.25 -15.33 -10.48
N ASN A 236 -14.42 -16.53 -11.06
CA ASN A 236 -15.49 -17.47 -10.68
C ASN A 236 -15.27 -18.18 -9.32
N GLU A 237 -14.06 -18.11 -8.75
CA GLU A 237 -13.71 -18.74 -7.47
C GLU A 237 -13.84 -17.74 -6.32
N LEU A 238 -15.07 -17.31 -6.05
CA LEU A 238 -15.38 -16.39 -4.95
C LEU A 238 -16.11 -17.13 -3.83
N CYS A 239 -15.83 -16.75 -2.58
CA CYS A 239 -16.55 -17.28 -1.44
C CYS A 239 -17.99 -16.76 -1.48
N THR A 240 -18.96 -17.66 -1.71
CA THR A 240 -20.38 -17.31 -1.84
C THR A 240 -21.07 -17.09 -0.49
N SER A 241 -20.34 -16.97 0.61
CA SER A 241 -20.92 -16.76 1.95
C SER A 241 -21.71 -15.44 2.10
N PHE A 242 -21.67 -14.59 1.07
CA PHE A 242 -22.45 -13.35 0.95
C PHE A 242 -23.72 -13.46 0.10
N LEU A 243 -23.99 -14.60 -0.53
CA LEU A 243 -25.25 -14.89 -1.23
C LEU A 243 -26.22 -15.64 -0.30
#